data_AF-A0A9X3AV37-F1
#
_entry.id   AF-A0A9X3AV37-F1
#
_cell.length_a   1.000
_cell.length_b   1.000
_cell.length_c   1.000
_cell.angle_alpha   90.00
_cell.angle_beta   90.00
_cell.angle_gamma   90.00
#
_symmetry.space_group_name_H-M   'P 1'
#
loop_
_entity.id
_entity.type
_entity.pdbx_description
1 polymer ?
#
loop_
_entity_poly.entity_id
_entity_poly.type
_entity_poly.pdbx_seq_one_letter_code
_entity_poly.pdbx_strand_id
1 'polypeptide(L)' 'MKNNLIRFNIKAGLAIVILTGLSACSTLGVEPWEKDQLARADMALDSEKLDMALDDHIYFSKEGTSGGRSLAGGGCGCN' A
#
# COMPACT_ATOMS: atom_id res chain seq x y z
N MET A 1 -40.09 -35.36 -3.77
CA MET A 1 -40.05 -34.07 -3.04
C MET A 1 -38.86 -33.94 -2.09
N LYS A 2 -38.52 -34.96 -1.29
CA LYS A 2 -37.40 -34.94 -0.33
C LYS A 2 -36.01 -34.66 -0.93
N ASN A 3 -35.70 -35.20 -2.13
CA ASN A 3 -34.40 -34.95 -2.79
C ASN A 3 -34.17 -33.50 -3.21
N ASN A 4 -35.22 -32.76 -3.58
CA ASN A 4 -35.08 -31.35 -3.97
C ASN A 4 -34.88 -30.46 -2.74
N LEU A 5 -35.49 -30.81 -1.61
CA LEU A 5 -35.22 -30.20 -0.31
C LEU A 5 -33.78 -30.44 0.15
N ILE A 6 -33.25 -31.66 0.02
CA ILE A 6 -31.85 -31.97 0.38
C ILE A 6 -30.87 -31.16 -0.49
N ARG A 7 -31.11 -31.09 -1.81
CA ARG A 7 -30.28 -30.31 -2.75
C ARG A 7 -30.32 -28.81 -2.45
N PHE A 8 -31.48 -28.28 -2.03
CA PHE A 8 -31.63 -26.88 -1.63
C PHE A 8 -30.84 -26.57 -0.37
N ASN A 9 -30.90 -27.45 0.65
CA ASN A 9 -30.14 -27.30 1.89
C ASN A 9 -28.62 -27.38 1.67
N ILE A 10 -28.14 -28.25 0.77
CA ILE A 10 -26.72 -28.33 0.42
C ILE A 10 -26.24 -27.03 -0.25
N LYS A 11 -27.02 -26.48 -1.21
CA LYS A 11 -26.68 -25.22 -1.86
C LYS A 11 -26.68 -24.04 -0.90
N ALA A 12 -27.67 -23.99 0.00
CA ALA A 12 -27.76 -22.97 1.04
C ALA A 12 -26.56 -23.04 2.00
N GLY A 13 -26.18 -24.26 2.44
CA GLY A 13 -25.00 -24.46 3.29
C GLY A 13 -23.69 -24.02 2.60
N LEU A 14 -23.51 -24.37 1.32
CA LEU A 14 -22.35 -23.95 0.55
C LEU A 14 -22.25 -22.41 0.41
N ALA A 15 -23.38 -21.75 0.16
CA ALA A 15 -23.43 -20.30 0.02
C ALA A 15 -23.04 -19.57 1.32
N ILE A 16 -23.45 -20.09 2.48
CA ILE A 16 -23.10 -19.52 3.79
C ILE A 16 -21.60 -19.63 4.05
N VAL A 17 -20.99 -20.78 3.75
CA VAL A 17 -19.55 -21.00 3.93
C VAL A 17 -18.72 -20.04 3.06
N ILE A 18 -19.13 -19.84 1.81
CA ILE A 18 -18.46 -18.90 0.90
C ILE A 18 -18.56 -17.47 1.44
N LEU A 19 -19.74 -17.04 1.90
CA LEU A 19 -19.96 -15.68 2.38
C LEU A 19 -19.12 -15.35 3.63
N THR A 20 -18.92 -16.32 4.53
CA THR A 20 -18.05 -16.15 5.71
C THR A 20 -16.56 -16.07 5.38
N GLY A 21 -16.13 -16.55 4.20
CA GLY A 21 -14.74 -16.48 3.77
C GLY A 21 -14.29 -15.08 3.32
N LEU A 22 -15.23 -14.20 2.92
CA LEU A 22 -14.90 -12.87 2.40
C LEU A 22 -14.40 -11.90 3.48
N SER A 23 -14.68 -12.16 4.76
CA SER A 23 -14.27 -11.30 5.88
C SER A 23 -12.99 -11.76 6.60
N ALA A 24 -12.37 -12.87 6.14
CA ALA A 24 -11.30 -13.54 6.87
C ALA A 24 -10.04 -12.69 7.13
N CYS A 25 -9.77 -11.68 6.30
CA CYS A 25 -8.59 -10.82 6.40
C CYS A 25 -8.90 -9.39 6.87
N SER A 26 -10.13 -9.10 7.28
CA SER A 26 -10.57 -7.73 7.63
C SER A 26 -9.91 -7.17 8.90
N THR A 27 -9.30 -8.02 9.73
CA THR A 27 -8.69 -7.65 11.02
C THR A 27 -7.16 -7.78 11.03
N LEU A 28 -6.52 -7.91 9.87
CA LEU A 28 -5.04 -8.00 9.77
C LEU A 28 -4.33 -6.64 9.94
N GLY A 29 -5.08 -5.55 10.13
CA GLY A 29 -4.53 -4.23 10.37
C GLY A 29 -4.26 -3.98 11.85
N VAL A 30 -3.19 -3.25 12.14
CA VAL A 30 -2.90 -2.69 13.47
C VAL A 30 -3.86 -1.56 13.82
N GLU A 31 -4.22 -1.44 15.09
CA GLU A 31 -5.08 -0.37 15.57
C GLU A 31 -4.41 1.01 15.39
N PRO A 32 -5.17 2.11 15.16
CA PRO A 32 -4.59 3.42 14.87
C PRO A 32 -3.56 3.91 15.90
N TRP A 33 -3.73 3.54 17.18
CA TRP A 33 -2.81 3.88 18.28
C TRP A 33 -1.57 2.99 18.36
N GLU A 34 -1.58 1.81 17.73
CA GLU A 34 -0.40 0.93 17.66
C GLU A 34 0.62 1.39 16.61
N LYS A 35 0.23 2.31 15.72
CA LYS A 35 1.11 2.87 14.68
C LYS A 35 2.26 3.70 15.22
N ASP A 36 2.18 4.16 16.47
CA ASP A 36 3.25 4.93 17.12
C ASP A 36 4.57 4.12 17.19
N GLN A 37 4.48 2.80 17.38
CA GLN A 37 5.66 1.92 17.42
C GLN A 37 6.40 1.83 16.07
N LEU A 38 5.70 2.08 14.96
CA LEU A 38 6.25 2.07 13.60
C LEU A 38 6.53 3.47 13.06
N ALA A 39 6.15 4.52 13.77
CA ALA A 39 6.35 5.92 13.38
C ALA A 39 7.68 6.49 13.92
N ARG A 40 8.72 5.66 13.94
CA ARG A 40 10.04 6.07 14.42
C ARG A 40 10.70 7.02 13.41
N ALA A 41 11.49 7.97 13.92
CA ALA A 41 12.17 8.97 13.08
C ALA A 41 13.15 8.36 12.06
N ASP A 42 13.73 7.19 12.35
CA ASP A 42 14.64 6.46 11.45
C ASP A 42 13.91 5.80 10.26
N MET A 43 12.60 5.54 10.39
CA MET A 43 11.77 4.99 9.31
C MET A 43 11.11 6.06 8.44
N ALA A 44 11.38 7.34 8.70
CA ALA A 44 10.90 8.42 7.84
C ALA A 44 11.49 8.28 6.42
N LEU A 45 10.72 8.66 5.39
CA LEU A 45 11.17 8.61 3.99
C LEU A 45 12.39 9.50 3.72
N ASP A 46 12.67 10.42 4.63
CA ASP A 46 13.72 11.43 4.58
C ASP A 46 14.67 11.33 5.78
N SER A 47 14.73 10.16 6.44
CA SER A 47 15.53 9.96 7.66
C SER A 47 17.02 10.16 7.43
N GLU A 48 17.53 9.78 6.25
CA GLU A 48 18.93 10.00 5.85
C GLU A 48 19.05 11.13 4.82
N LYS A 49 19.45 12.31 5.31
CA LYS A 49 19.51 13.52 4.50
C LYS A 49 20.64 13.52 3.49
N LEU A 50 21.74 12.83 3.79
CA LEU A 50 22.88 12.77 2.88
C LEU A 50 22.54 11.93 1.64
N ASP A 51 21.89 10.78 1.86
CA ASP A 51 21.48 9.88 0.79
C ASP A 51 20.46 10.56 -0.14
N MET A 52 19.48 11.26 0.43
CA MET A 52 18.54 12.05 -0.37
C MET A 52 19.23 13.14 -1.21
N ALA A 53 20.18 13.87 -0.62
CA ALA A 53 20.90 14.92 -1.35
C ALA A 53 21.76 14.33 -2.48
N LEU A 54 22.35 13.15 -2.25
CA LEU A 54 23.11 12.43 -3.26
C LEU A 54 22.21 11.93 -4.39
N ASP A 55 21.07 11.33 -4.06
CA ASP A 55 20.08 10.87 -5.03
C ASP A 55 19.56 12.05 -5.87
N ASP A 56 19.22 13.17 -5.25
CA ASP A 56 18.81 14.39 -5.96
C ASP A 56 19.91 14.88 -6.90
N HIS A 57 21.19 14.84 -6.48
CA HIS A 57 22.31 15.23 -7.32
C HIS A 57 22.50 14.28 -8.52
N ILE A 58 22.27 12.98 -8.33
CA ILE A 58 22.30 11.98 -9.41
C ILE A 58 21.12 12.18 -10.36
N TYR A 59 19.91 12.34 -9.84
CA TYR A 59 18.70 12.58 -10.65
C TYR A 59 18.82 13.88 -11.44
N PHE A 60 19.28 14.98 -10.83
CA PHE A 60 19.51 16.23 -11.56
C PHE A 60 20.55 16.04 -12.68
N SER A 61 21.59 15.25 -12.45
CA SER A 61 22.65 15.01 -13.44
C SER A 61 22.18 14.13 -14.61
N LYS A 62 21.22 13.22 -14.38
CA LYS A 62 20.71 12.28 -15.40
C LYS A 62 19.45 12.78 -16.10
N GLU A 63 18.61 13.48 -15.35
CA GLU A 63 17.20 13.76 -15.64
C GLU A 63 16.84 15.23 -15.37
N GLY A 64 17.83 16.13 -15.30
CA GLY A 64 17.64 17.55 -15.01
C GLY A 64 16.69 18.28 -15.97
N THR A 65 16.44 17.73 -17.17
CA THR A 65 15.45 18.24 -18.14
C THR A 65 14.05 17.68 -17.93
N SER A 66 13.91 16.47 -17.37
CA SER A 66 12.63 15.80 -17.09
C SER A 66 12.06 16.13 -15.71
N GLY A 67 12.85 16.76 -14.85
CA GLY A 67 12.48 17.16 -13.51
C GLY A 67 12.68 16.07 -12.47
N GLY A 68 13.24 16.48 -11.32
CA GLY A 68 13.52 15.58 -10.21
C GLY A 68 12.28 15.17 -9.42
N ARG A 69 12.48 14.76 -8.16
CA ARG A 69 11.46 14.16 -7.27
C ARG A 69 10.30 15.09 -6.84
N SER A 70 10.20 16.28 -7.42
CA SER A 70 9.22 17.33 -7.08
C SER A 70 8.18 17.50 -8.20
N LEU A 71 6.92 17.80 -7.84
CA LEU A 71 5.78 17.92 -8.76
C LEU A 71 5.87 19.07 -9.79
N ALA A 72 6.93 19.89 -9.73
CA ALA A 72 7.23 20.92 -10.71
C ALA A 72 8.75 20.95 -10.92
N GLY A 73 9.24 20.51 -12.07
CA GLY A 73 10.68 20.57 -12.32
C GLY A 73 11.21 20.16 -13.68
N GLY A 74 10.37 19.88 -14.69
CA GLY A 74 10.87 19.77 -16.06
C GLY A 74 11.30 21.15 -16.57
N GLY A 75 12.61 21.42 -16.60
CA GLY A 75 13.17 22.70 -17.02
C GLY A 75 14.59 22.54 -17.57
N CYS A 76 15.09 23.55 -18.27
CA CYS A 76 16.36 23.61 -19.02
C CYS A 76 17.67 23.30 -18.23
N GLY A 77 17.61 22.74 -17.02
CA GLY A 77 18.79 22.30 -16.26
C GLY A 77 19.67 23.42 -15.71
N CYS A 78 19.19 24.66 -15.64
CA CYS A 78 19.92 25.78 -15.04
C CYS A 78 19.42 26.03 -13.61
N ASN A 79 20.15 25.53 -12.61
CA ASN A 79 20.11 26.00 -11.22
C ASN A 79 20.99 27.25 -11.10
#